data_AF-A0A1I7V2C0-F1
#
_entry.id   AF-A0A1I7V2C0-F1
#
_cell.length_a   1.000
_cell.length_b   1.000
_cell.length_c   1.000
_cell.angle_alpha   90.00
_cell.angle_beta   90.00
_cell.angle_gamma   90.00
#
_symmetry.space_group_name_H-M   'P 1'
#
loop_
_entity.id
_entity.type
_entity.pdbx_description
1 polymer ?
#
loop_
_entity_poly.entity_id
_entity_poly.type
_entity_poly.pdbx_seq_one_letter_code
_entity_poly.pdbx_strand_id
1 'polypeptide(L)'
;MFDEIAEKYELYHNDGSVRFNDSRVLVVLDLCNRIQKCIAPTCFPKAVKDNMKMKCFVENLYNTKFDECYKDIFIRKMTPDSSKYSCLNGTKLDSLSIYENKNNACAKEIMRDVCGEEAVENFDQNVADWKKVSGIGLPLFSMMLDPDNESIIDLMNQ
;
A
#
# COMPACT_ATOMS: atom_id res chain seq x y z
N MET A 1 18.91 5.58 -8.80
CA MET A 1 18.45 5.52 -7.38
C MET A 1 16.95 5.78 -7.29
N PHE A 2 16.42 6.85 -7.89
CA PHE A 2 14.96 7.08 -7.96
C PHE A 2 14.27 6.06 -8.90
N ASP A 3 14.85 5.81 -10.07
CA ASP A 3 14.32 4.85 -11.05
C ASP A 3 14.41 3.40 -10.56
N GLU A 4 15.43 3.10 -9.76
CA GLU A 4 15.63 1.77 -9.16
C GLU A 4 14.52 1.40 -8.16
N ILE A 5 13.89 2.39 -7.52
CA ILE A 5 12.72 2.17 -6.65
C ILE A 5 11.46 1.92 -7.51
N ALA A 6 11.30 2.66 -8.60
CA ALA A 6 10.15 2.51 -9.50
C ALA A 6 10.16 1.16 -10.25
N GLU A 7 11.31 0.75 -10.78
CA GLU A 7 11.46 -0.54 -11.49
C GLU A 7 11.22 -1.74 -10.57
N LYS A 8 11.70 -1.66 -9.32
CA LYS A 8 11.48 -2.71 -8.31
C LYS A 8 10.03 -2.75 -7.84
N TYR A 9 9.32 -1.63 -7.87
CA TYR A 9 7.93 -1.54 -7.42
C TYR A 9 6.97 -2.42 -8.26
N GLU A 10 7.03 -2.32 -9.60
CA GLU A 10 6.09 -3.01 -10.49
C GLU A 10 6.26 -4.55 -10.47
N LEU A 11 7.49 -5.01 -10.27
CA LEU A 11 7.85 -6.43 -10.24
C LEU A 11 7.39 -7.16 -8.97
N TYR A 12 7.09 -6.44 -7.89
CA TYR A 12 6.96 -7.02 -6.55
C TYR A 12 5.53 -7.05 -6.01
N HIS A 13 4.67 -6.11 -6.42
CA HIS A 13 3.38 -5.94 -5.75
C HIS A 13 2.18 -6.52 -6.50
N ASN A 14 2.31 -6.86 -7.80
CA ASN A 14 1.17 -7.26 -8.64
C ASN A 14 0.85 -8.76 -8.65
N ASP A 15 1.81 -9.65 -8.40
CA ASP A 15 1.57 -11.11 -8.44
C ASP A 15 1.30 -11.74 -7.06
N GLY A 16 1.35 -10.94 -5.99
CA GLY A 16 1.23 -11.42 -4.62
C GLY A 16 2.39 -12.32 -4.18
N SER A 17 3.56 -12.27 -4.81
CA SER A 17 4.73 -13.05 -4.38
C SER A 17 5.39 -12.47 -3.13
N VAL A 18 5.26 -11.16 -2.92
CA VAL A 18 5.84 -10.47 -1.76
C VAL A 18 5.05 -10.72 -0.49
N ARG A 19 5.79 -11.09 0.55
CA ARG A 19 5.32 -11.38 1.91
C ARG A 19 5.79 -10.30 2.89
N PHE A 20 5.18 -10.28 4.06
CA PHE A 20 5.69 -9.45 5.15
C PHE A 20 7.14 -9.84 5.47
N ASN A 21 8.01 -8.84 5.67
CA ASN A 21 9.46 -9.01 5.86
C ASN A 21 10.18 -9.68 4.67
N ASP A 22 9.65 -9.59 3.45
CA ASP A 22 10.40 -9.98 2.27
C ASP A 22 11.67 -9.13 2.15
N SER A 23 12.81 -9.80 2.01
CA SER A 23 14.13 -9.15 1.90
C SER A 23 14.20 -8.08 0.81
N ARG A 24 13.45 -8.25 -0.29
CA ARG A 24 13.39 -7.29 -1.40
C ARG A 24 12.76 -5.97 -0.97
N VAL A 25 11.67 -6.05 -0.20
CA VAL A 25 10.98 -4.88 0.37
C VAL A 25 11.84 -4.22 1.43
N LEU A 26 12.49 -5.01 2.29
CA LEU A 26 13.39 -4.47 3.31
C LEU A 26 14.55 -3.65 2.72
N VAL A 27 15.09 -4.07 1.57
CA VAL A 27 16.09 -3.28 0.82
C VAL A 27 15.52 -1.95 0.33
N VAL A 28 14.29 -1.94 -0.19
CA VAL A 28 13.63 -0.71 -0.63
C VAL A 28 13.36 0.23 0.56
N LEU A 29 12.96 -0.31 1.70
CA LEU A 29 12.76 0.48 2.94
C LEU A 29 14.08 1.10 3.45
N ASP A 30 15.20 0.38 3.38
CA ASP A 30 16.52 0.96 3.68
C ASP A 30 16.87 2.10 2.72
N LEU A 31 16.65 1.92 1.41
CA LEU A 31 16.85 2.96 0.42
C LEU A 31 15.99 4.20 0.72
N CYS A 32 14.73 3.99 1.07
CA CYS A 32 13.83 5.04 1.50
C CYS A 32 14.38 5.87 2.67
N ASN A 33 14.86 5.20 3.71
CA ASN A 33 15.48 5.87 4.85
C ASN A 33 16.72 6.69 4.45
N ARG A 34 17.54 6.15 3.55
CA ARG A 34 18.75 6.83 3.05
C ARG A 34 18.39 8.06 2.22
N ILE A 35 17.47 7.92 1.27
CA ILE A 35 17.06 9.01 0.39
C ILE A 35 16.40 10.13 1.20
N GLN A 36 15.49 9.80 2.13
CA GLN A 36 14.85 10.81 2.97
C GLN A 36 15.85 11.65 3.77
N LYS A 37 16.90 11.02 4.31
CA LYS A 37 18.02 11.72 4.97
C LYS A 37 18.81 12.58 4.00
N CYS A 38 19.08 12.08 2.79
CA CYS A 38 19.80 12.82 1.76
C CYS A 38 19.03 14.06 1.27
N ILE A 39 17.72 13.96 1.04
CA ILE A 39 16.93 15.06 0.46
C ILE A 39 16.48 16.09 1.50
N ALA A 40 16.38 15.72 2.78
CA ALA A 40 15.94 16.62 3.83
C ALA A 40 16.71 17.96 3.87
N PRO A 41 18.06 17.98 3.93
CA PRO A 41 18.84 19.21 4.02
C PRO A 41 19.03 19.95 2.68
N THR A 42 18.63 19.37 1.55
CA THR A 42 18.89 19.92 0.21
C THR A 42 17.82 20.92 -0.25
N CYS A 43 18.13 21.71 -1.28
CA CYS A 43 17.20 22.64 -1.94
C CYS A 43 16.26 21.96 -2.94
N PHE A 44 16.04 20.64 -2.86
CA PHE A 44 15.11 19.98 -3.79
C PHE A 44 13.70 20.59 -3.73
N PRO A 45 12.99 20.68 -4.86
CA PRO A 45 11.61 21.13 -4.89
C PRO A 45 10.74 20.35 -3.91
N LYS A 46 9.77 21.02 -3.29
CA LYS A 46 8.82 20.39 -2.35
C LYS A 46 8.10 19.20 -3.00
N ALA A 47 7.72 19.32 -4.27
CA ALA A 47 7.10 18.24 -5.03
C ALA A 47 7.95 16.97 -5.06
N VAL A 48 9.26 17.08 -5.29
CA VAL A 48 10.19 15.94 -5.29
C VAL A 48 10.28 15.31 -3.90
N LYS A 49 10.36 16.14 -2.85
CA LYS A 49 10.40 15.65 -1.46
C LYS A 49 9.12 14.93 -1.08
N ASP A 50 7.97 15.46 -1.48
CA ASP A 50 6.65 14.87 -1.17
C ASP A 50 6.40 13.59 -1.97
N ASN A 51 6.81 13.54 -3.25
CA ASN A 51 6.76 12.33 -4.08
C ASN A 51 7.56 11.19 -3.43
N MET A 52 8.81 11.46 -3.03
CA MET A 52 9.64 10.45 -2.39
C MET A 52 9.07 10.00 -1.03
N LYS A 53 8.54 10.92 -0.22
CA LYS A 53 7.84 10.56 1.01
C LYS A 53 6.66 9.63 0.73
N MET A 54 5.89 9.90 -0.33
CA MET A 54 4.74 9.07 -0.70
C MET A 54 5.15 7.68 -1.14
N LYS A 55 6.17 7.55 -2.02
CA LYS A 55 6.70 6.24 -2.44
C LYS A 55 7.14 5.41 -1.24
N CYS A 56 7.89 6.01 -0.32
CA CYS A 56 8.35 5.34 0.89
C CYS A 56 7.22 4.99 1.85
N PHE A 57 6.21 5.84 1.95
CA PHE A 57 5.02 5.57 2.76
C PHE A 57 4.27 4.35 2.24
N VAL A 58 4.09 4.26 0.91
CA VAL A 58 3.42 3.13 0.26
C VAL A 58 4.17 1.81 0.49
N GLU A 59 5.51 1.80 0.36
CA GLU A 59 6.30 0.60 0.65
C GLU A 59 6.20 0.14 2.11
N ASN A 60 6.11 1.08 3.05
CA ASN A 60 5.86 0.74 4.45
C ASN A 60 4.48 0.10 4.64
N LEU A 61 3.45 0.55 3.92
CA LEU A 61 2.12 -0.05 4.00
C LEU A 61 2.09 -1.47 3.45
N TYR A 62 2.80 -1.72 2.35
CA TYR A 62 2.96 -3.07 1.82
C TYR A 62 3.74 -4.00 2.75
N ASN A 63 4.64 -3.47 3.57
CA ASN A 63 5.35 -4.25 4.58
C ASN A 63 4.61 -4.31 5.92
N THR A 64 3.32 -4.63 5.90
CA THR A 64 2.52 -4.86 7.11
C THR A 64 1.84 -6.23 7.07
N LYS A 65 1.58 -6.79 8.26
CA LYS A 65 0.75 -7.99 8.39
C LYS A 65 -0.69 -7.79 7.89
N PHE A 66 -1.18 -6.55 7.99
CA PHE A 66 -2.46 -6.16 7.41
C PHE A 66 -2.46 -6.32 5.87
N ASP A 67 -1.48 -5.74 5.17
CA ASP A 67 -1.41 -5.84 3.71
C ASP A 67 -1.13 -7.27 3.23
N GLU A 68 -0.28 -8.01 3.95
CA GLU A 68 -0.07 -9.43 3.69
C GLU A 68 -1.39 -10.21 3.73
N CYS A 69 -2.18 -9.98 4.78
CA CYS A 69 -3.49 -10.61 4.95
C CYS A 69 -4.49 -10.18 3.88
N TYR A 70 -4.51 -8.89 3.52
CA TYR A 70 -5.32 -8.39 2.41
C TYR A 70 -4.97 -9.12 1.11
N LYS A 71 -3.68 -9.26 0.79
CA LYS A 71 -3.21 -10.02 -0.37
C LYS A 71 -3.62 -11.49 -0.29
N ASP A 72 -3.54 -12.12 0.88
CA ASP A 72 -3.99 -13.51 1.07
C ASP A 72 -5.48 -13.68 0.74
N ILE A 73 -6.33 -12.79 1.28
CA ILE A 73 -7.79 -12.86 1.11
C ILE A 73 -8.20 -12.57 -0.33
N PHE A 74 -7.67 -11.52 -0.96
CA PHE A 74 -8.19 -11.00 -2.24
C PHE A 74 -7.38 -11.36 -3.48
N ILE A 75 -6.06 -11.53 -3.34
CA ILE A 75 -5.17 -11.83 -4.48
C ILE A 75 -4.90 -13.34 -4.55
N ARG A 76 -4.54 -13.94 -3.41
CA ARG A 76 -4.22 -15.38 -3.32
C ARG A 76 -5.45 -16.25 -3.09
N LYS A 77 -6.65 -15.65 -3.12
CA LYS A 77 -7.97 -16.31 -3.06
C LYS A 77 -8.15 -17.19 -1.84
N MET A 78 -7.56 -16.81 -0.70
CA MET A 78 -7.85 -17.42 0.61
C MET A 78 -9.14 -16.85 1.21
N THR A 79 -10.06 -16.38 0.36
CA THR A 79 -11.32 -15.76 0.78
C THR A 79 -12.13 -16.80 1.57
N PRO A 80 -12.44 -16.52 2.84
CA PRO A 80 -13.20 -17.47 3.64
C PRO A 80 -14.66 -17.51 3.17
N ASP A 81 -15.36 -18.59 3.55
CA ASP A 81 -16.78 -18.74 3.27
C ASP A 81 -17.57 -17.59 3.93
N SER A 82 -18.18 -16.74 3.10
CA SER A 82 -18.91 -15.55 3.54
C SER A 82 -20.14 -15.90 4.39
N SER A 83 -20.66 -17.13 4.31
CA SER A 83 -21.79 -17.58 5.13
C SER A 83 -21.44 -17.71 6.62
N LYS A 84 -20.15 -17.81 6.95
CA LYS A 84 -19.67 -17.87 8.34
C LYS A 84 -19.72 -16.52 9.06
N TYR A 85 -19.78 -15.43 8.30
CA TYR A 85 -19.72 -14.07 8.83
C TYR A 85 -21.10 -13.42 8.71
N SER A 86 -21.83 -13.40 9.82
CA SER A 86 -23.17 -12.78 9.88
C SER A 86 -23.14 -11.31 9.48
N CYS A 87 -22.04 -10.60 9.75
CA CYS A 87 -21.83 -9.21 9.37
C CYS A 87 -21.83 -8.97 7.85
N LEU A 88 -21.59 -10.00 7.03
CA LEU A 88 -21.68 -9.91 5.58
C LEU A 88 -23.12 -9.99 5.06
N ASN A 89 -24.10 -10.40 5.87
CA ASN A 89 -25.51 -10.53 5.48
C ASN A 89 -25.73 -11.26 4.14
N GLY A 90 -24.94 -12.31 3.88
CA GLY A 90 -25.01 -13.10 2.63
C GLY A 90 -24.35 -12.44 1.41
N THR A 91 -23.68 -11.30 1.58
CA THR A 91 -22.87 -10.65 0.54
C THR A 91 -21.42 -11.16 0.58
N LYS A 92 -20.66 -10.92 -0.48
CA LYS A 92 -19.22 -11.20 -0.51
C LYS A 92 -18.47 -10.02 0.08
N LEU A 93 -17.39 -10.31 0.81
CA LEU A 93 -16.44 -9.27 1.20
C LEU A 93 -15.77 -8.73 -0.06
N ASP A 94 -15.91 -7.43 -0.31
CA ASP A 94 -15.26 -6.74 -1.43
C ASP A 94 -13.98 -6.05 -0.95
N SER A 95 -12.96 -6.11 -1.80
CA SER A 95 -11.65 -5.52 -1.59
C SER A 95 -11.71 -4.00 -1.34
N LEU A 96 -12.65 -3.29 -1.99
CA LEU A 96 -12.84 -1.85 -1.79
C LEU A 96 -13.57 -1.54 -0.48
N SER A 97 -14.42 -2.46 0.00
CA SER A 97 -15.23 -2.25 1.21
C SER A 97 -14.41 -2.12 2.49
N ILE A 98 -13.21 -2.73 2.53
CA ILE A 98 -12.23 -2.57 3.61
C ILE A 98 -11.69 -1.14 3.62
N TYR A 99 -11.35 -0.61 2.45
CA TYR A 99 -10.77 0.72 2.33
C TYR A 99 -11.79 1.83 2.37
N GLU A 100 -13.07 1.59 2.09
CA GLU A 100 -14.10 2.65 2.11
C GLU A 100 -14.74 2.85 3.50
N ASN A 101 -14.28 2.16 4.54
CA ASN A 101 -14.90 2.08 5.88
C ASN A 101 -16.34 1.55 5.89
N LYS A 102 -16.82 0.96 4.81
CA LYS A 102 -18.22 0.50 4.75
C LYS A 102 -18.47 -0.68 5.68
N ASN A 103 -17.44 -1.51 5.93
CA ASN A 103 -17.56 -2.75 6.72
C ASN A 103 -16.33 -3.04 7.62
N ASN A 104 -15.71 -2.02 8.24
CA ASN A 104 -14.45 -2.20 9.00
C ASN A 104 -14.52 -3.24 10.11
N ALA A 105 -15.62 -3.29 10.88
CA ALA A 105 -15.78 -4.30 11.93
C ALA A 105 -15.77 -5.73 11.36
N CYS A 106 -16.50 -5.93 10.27
CA CYS A 106 -16.59 -7.21 9.58
C CYS A 106 -15.26 -7.60 8.92
N ALA A 107 -14.60 -6.65 8.26
CA ALA A 107 -13.29 -6.84 7.68
C ALA A 107 -12.23 -7.18 8.74
N LYS A 108 -12.26 -6.52 9.90
CA LYS A 108 -11.36 -6.80 11.03
C LYS A 108 -11.60 -8.19 11.61
N GLU A 109 -12.86 -8.60 11.78
CA GLU A 109 -13.21 -9.96 12.20
C GLU A 109 -12.66 -11.01 11.22
N ILE A 110 -12.93 -10.83 9.93
CA ILE A 110 -12.47 -11.75 8.88
C ILE A 110 -10.94 -11.83 8.81
N MET A 111 -10.25 -10.69 8.85
CA MET A 111 -8.78 -10.65 8.81
C MET A 111 -8.17 -11.30 10.05
N ARG A 112 -8.76 -11.11 11.23
CA ARG A 112 -8.33 -11.79 12.45
C ARG A 112 -8.49 -13.30 12.34
N ASP A 113 -9.63 -13.77 11.83
CA ASP A 113 -9.90 -15.20 11.71
C ASP A 113 -9.00 -15.90 10.69
N VAL A 114 -8.73 -15.23 9.57
CA VAL A 114 -7.94 -15.82 8.47
C VAL A 114 -6.44 -15.72 8.74
N CYS A 115 -5.97 -14.60 9.30
CA CYS A 115 -4.56 -14.25 9.36
C CYS A 115 -4.01 -14.09 10.79
N GLY A 116 -4.86 -14.12 11.82
CA GLY A 116 -4.50 -13.94 13.22
C GLY A 116 -4.49 -12.49 13.70
N GLU A 117 -4.23 -12.30 15.00
CA GLU A 117 -4.30 -10.99 15.67
C GLU A 117 -3.29 -9.96 15.13
N GLU A 118 -2.12 -10.41 14.66
CA GLU A 118 -1.09 -9.51 14.12
C GLU A 118 -1.58 -8.74 12.88
N ALA A 119 -2.51 -9.31 12.10
CA ALA A 119 -3.07 -8.65 10.94
C ALA A 119 -3.99 -7.46 11.30
N VAL A 120 -4.46 -7.39 12.54
CA VAL A 120 -5.48 -6.43 13.00
C VAL A 120 -5.03 -5.50 14.12
N GLU A 121 -3.80 -5.65 14.62
CA GLU A 121 -3.22 -4.84 15.70
C GLU A 121 -3.33 -3.33 15.42
N ASN A 122 -3.04 -2.91 14.19
CA ASN A 122 -3.12 -1.52 13.74
C ASN A 122 -4.18 -1.30 12.64
N PHE A 123 -5.25 -2.11 12.66
CA PHE A 123 -6.25 -2.16 11.58
C PHE A 123 -6.76 -0.78 11.14
N ASP A 124 -7.25 0.04 12.08
CA ASP A 124 -7.88 1.32 11.75
C ASP A 124 -6.89 2.32 11.15
N GLN A 125 -5.64 2.31 11.64
CA GLN A 125 -4.56 3.13 11.11
C GLN A 125 -4.17 2.67 9.69
N ASN A 126 -4.00 1.37 9.48
CA ASN A 126 -3.67 0.80 8.17
C ASN A 126 -4.76 1.10 7.14
N VAL A 127 -6.04 0.98 7.51
CA VAL A 127 -7.16 1.36 6.64
C VAL A 127 -7.13 2.87 6.33
N ALA A 128 -6.90 3.72 7.33
CA ALA A 128 -6.79 5.17 7.12
C ALA A 128 -5.61 5.54 6.22
N ASP A 129 -4.51 4.81 6.30
CA ASP A 129 -3.33 5.03 5.48
C ASP A 129 -3.53 4.56 4.05
N TRP A 130 -4.15 3.39 3.85
CA TRP A 130 -4.58 2.92 2.54
C TRP A 130 -5.60 3.85 1.87
N LYS A 131 -6.51 4.46 2.65
CA LYS A 131 -7.41 5.51 2.18
C LYS A 131 -6.69 6.73 1.63
N LYS A 132 -5.56 7.12 2.24
CA LYS A 132 -4.77 8.25 1.72
C LYS A 132 -4.17 7.86 0.37
N VAL A 133 -3.65 6.64 0.24
CA VAL A 133 -3.09 6.14 -1.02
C VAL A 133 -4.17 6.02 -2.10
N SER A 134 -5.32 5.42 -1.79
CA SER A 134 -6.42 5.21 -2.74
C SER A 134 -7.19 6.48 -3.09
N GLY A 135 -7.36 7.41 -2.13
CA GLY A 135 -8.02 8.70 -2.30
C GLY A 135 -7.17 9.75 -3.03
N ILE A 136 -5.84 9.59 -3.06
CA ILE A 136 -4.93 10.35 -3.93
C ILE A 136 -4.99 9.83 -5.38
N GLY A 137 -5.62 8.67 -5.60
CA GLY A 137 -6.01 8.15 -6.89
C GLY A 137 -4.93 7.30 -7.55
N LEU A 138 -5.33 6.09 -7.94
CA LEU A 138 -4.67 5.25 -8.95
C LEU A 138 -4.06 6.03 -10.14
N PRO A 139 -4.60 7.19 -10.60
CA PRO A 139 -3.94 8.00 -11.62
C PRO A 139 -2.61 8.63 -11.17
N LEU A 140 -2.54 9.20 -9.96
CA LEU A 140 -1.29 9.74 -9.40
C LEU A 140 -0.32 8.60 -9.09
N PHE A 141 -0.84 7.45 -8.67
CA PHE A 141 -0.02 6.26 -8.44
C PHE A 141 0.62 5.71 -9.72
N SER A 142 -0.15 5.61 -10.81
CA SER A 142 0.33 5.26 -12.16
C SER A 142 1.30 6.32 -12.71
N MET A 143 1.00 7.61 -12.54
CA MET A 143 1.91 8.71 -12.90
C MET A 143 3.20 8.73 -12.07
N MET A 144 3.18 8.27 -10.82
CA MET A 144 4.36 8.24 -9.94
C MET A 144 5.29 7.06 -10.24
N LEU A 145 4.79 5.99 -10.88
CA LEU A 145 5.57 4.81 -11.25
C LEU A 145 6.19 4.92 -12.64
N ASP A 146 5.70 5.82 -13.48
CA ASP A 146 6.23 6.10 -14.80
C ASP A 146 7.24 7.28 -14.77
N PRO A 147 8.56 7.02 -14.83
CA PRO A 147 9.56 8.09 -14.87
C PRO A 147 9.55 8.91 -16.16
N ASP A 148 8.87 8.43 -17.22
CA ASP A 148 8.80 9.08 -18.54
C ASP A 148 7.52 9.90 -18.74
N ASN A 149 6.69 10.05 -17.70
CA ASN A 149 5.46 10.82 -17.80
C ASN A 149 5.76 12.34 -17.77
N GLU A 150 5.91 12.93 -18.95
CA GLU A 150 6.17 14.37 -19.19
C GLU A 150 5.18 15.30 -18.47
N SER A 151 3.99 14.83 -18.06
CA SER A 151 3.01 15.63 -17.32
C SER A 151 3.45 16.04 -15.91
N ILE A 152 4.40 15.33 -15.28
CA ILE A 152 4.96 15.75 -13.99
C ILE A 152 5.89 16.95 -14.17
N ILE A 153 6.64 17.02 -15.28
CA ILE A 153 7.52 18.16 -15.59
C ILE A 153 6.69 19.43 -15.82
N ASP A 154 5.53 19.32 -16.47
CA ASP A 154 4.64 20.46 -16.71
C ASP A 154 3.93 20.97 -15.45
N LEU A 155 3.62 20.09 -14.48
CA LEU A 155 3.13 20.47 -13.16
C LEU A 155 4.22 21.04 -12.24
N MET A 156 5.50 20.77 -12.52
CA MET A 156 6.65 21.31 -11.79
C MET A 156 7.10 22.70 -12.30
N ASN A 157 6.56 23.16 -13.43
CA ASN A 157 6.87 24.44 -14.07
C ASN A 157 5.78 25.52 -13.89
N GLN A 158 4.74 25.27 -13.07
CA GLN A 158 3.74 26.25 -12.63
C GLN A 158 3.90 26.56 -11.14
#